data_AF-A0A7X0DNL7-F1
#
_entry.id   AF-A0A7X0DNL7-F1
#
_cell.length_a   1.000
_cell.length_b   1.000
_cell.length_c   1.000
_cell.angle_alpha   90.00
_cell.angle_beta   90.00
_cell.angle_gamma   90.00
#
_symmetry.space_group_name_H-M   'P 1'
#
loop_
_entity.id
_entity.type
_entity.pdbx_description
1 polymer ?
#
loop_
_entity_poly.entity_id
_entity_poly.type
_entity_poly.pdbx_seq_one_letter_code
_entity_poly.pdbx_strand_id
1 'polypeptide(L)'
;MNRISRGLLLPVVCLGSVLTLSACQTNEDPAKGGFFSGLSNLSDGTYDKRAQQKKETLENEQDVNTQKQRELERSQQQQSAVAAEKTEAQQKAAALDKDIADLKKKAAKAKGNTTELQRQITQLEARIAQVKADPVSNDAEKSARLDSLRKQKDALSKELDTLIGR
;
A
#
# COMPACT_ATOMS: atom_id res chain seq x y z
N MET A 1 -46.74 11.27 63.72
CA MET A 1 -45.33 11.69 63.77
C MET A 1 -45.31 13.20 64.01
N ASN A 2 -45.46 13.66 65.26
CA ASN A 2 -44.40 14.17 66.16
C ASN A 2 -43.30 14.98 65.44
N ARG A 3 -42.91 16.22 65.78
CA ARG A 3 -43.30 17.23 66.79
C ARG A 3 -42.57 18.55 66.45
N ILE A 4 -43.27 19.68 66.58
CA ILE A 4 -42.83 20.98 67.13
C ILE A 4 -41.83 21.87 66.34
N SER A 5 -42.32 23.08 66.08
CA SER A 5 -41.65 24.30 65.63
C SER A 5 -41.21 25.20 66.80
N ARG A 6 -40.20 26.06 66.53
CA ARG A 6 -39.81 27.34 67.18
C ARG A 6 -38.80 27.36 68.35
N GLY A 7 -37.84 28.28 68.22
CA GLY A 7 -37.21 29.03 69.32
C GLY A 7 -35.71 28.79 69.45
N LEU A 8 -34.85 29.64 68.88
CA LEU A 8 -34.26 30.84 69.50
C LEU A 8 -32.95 30.52 70.25
N LEU A 9 -31.80 30.92 69.68
CA LEU A 9 -30.74 31.71 70.33
C LEU A 9 -29.50 31.81 69.40
N LEU A 10 -29.35 32.97 68.77
CA LEU A 10 -28.06 33.62 68.44
C LEU A 10 -27.35 34.00 69.79
N PRO A 11 -26.06 34.43 69.88
CA PRO A 11 -25.14 34.88 68.81
C PRO A 11 -23.61 34.63 69.06
N VAL A 12 -22.76 35.18 68.17
CA VAL A 12 -21.31 35.51 68.33
C VAL A 12 -20.37 34.28 68.41
N VAL A 13 -19.49 34.01 67.45
CA VAL A 13 -18.21 34.71 67.22
C VAL A 13 -17.82 34.58 65.74
N CYS A 14 -17.84 35.72 65.05
CA CYS A 14 -16.95 35.99 63.94
C CYS A 14 -15.50 35.97 64.45
N LEU A 15 -14.65 35.07 63.96
CA LEU A 15 -13.20 35.23 63.76
C LEU A 15 -12.58 33.84 63.63
N GLY A 16 -12.32 33.40 62.40
CA GLY A 16 -11.74 32.09 62.17
C GLY A 16 -11.52 31.80 60.70
N SER A 17 -10.82 32.70 60.02
CA SER A 17 -9.81 32.36 59.00
C SER A 17 -10.33 31.48 57.85
N VAL A 18 -10.79 32.05 56.73
CA VAL A 18 -9.91 32.51 55.63
C VAL A 18 -8.69 31.58 55.44
N LEU A 19 -8.92 30.28 55.20
CA LEU A 19 -7.85 29.30 54.94
C LEU A 19 -8.17 28.29 53.82
N THR A 20 -9.14 28.56 52.96
CA THR A 20 -9.51 27.64 51.85
C THR A 20 -9.43 28.28 50.45
N LEU A 21 -8.60 29.32 50.27
CA LEU A 21 -8.18 29.77 48.93
C LEU A 21 -6.69 29.49 48.73
N SER A 22 -6.33 28.23 48.50
CA SER A 22 -5.07 27.84 47.84
C SER A 22 -5.15 26.39 47.33
N ALA A 23 -6.24 26.02 46.67
CA ALA A 23 -6.14 24.98 45.64
C ALA A 23 -5.56 25.67 44.39
N CYS A 24 -4.27 25.99 44.44
CA CYS A 24 -3.52 26.32 43.23
C CYS A 24 -3.66 25.12 42.31
N GLN A 25 -4.41 25.30 41.23
CA GLN A 25 -4.34 24.47 40.06
C GLN A 25 -2.89 24.56 39.57
N THR A 26 -2.04 23.65 40.03
CA THR A 26 -0.66 23.52 39.59
C THR A 26 -0.72 23.05 38.16
N ASN A 27 -0.84 24.02 37.26
CA ASN A 27 -0.64 23.79 35.85
C ASN A 27 0.85 23.47 35.71
N GLU A 28 1.18 22.21 35.50
CA GLU A 28 2.55 21.71 35.35
C GLU A 28 3.23 22.23 34.08
N ASP A 29 2.53 23.04 33.28
CA ASP A 29 3.06 23.78 32.15
C ASP A 29 3.81 25.05 32.62
N PRO A 30 5.15 25.06 32.64
CA PRO A 30 5.95 26.19 33.10
C PRO A 30 5.96 27.35 32.10
N ALA A 31 5.37 27.18 30.91
CA ALA A 31 5.09 28.28 29.99
C ALA A 31 3.76 28.99 30.32
N LYS A 32 2.91 28.39 31.18
CA LYS A 32 1.62 28.92 31.62
C LYS A 32 1.55 29.18 33.14
N GLY A 33 2.50 28.67 33.90
CA GLY A 33 2.73 29.04 35.29
C GLY A 33 3.44 30.39 35.40
N GLY A 34 2.92 31.31 36.23
CA GLY A 34 3.56 32.60 36.49
C GLY A 34 4.97 32.48 37.10
N PHE A 35 5.62 33.62 37.34
CA PHE A 35 7.04 33.75 37.76
C PHE A 35 7.49 32.77 38.87
N PHE A 36 6.69 32.56 39.91
CA PHE A 36 7.01 31.65 41.02
C PHE A 36 6.96 30.16 40.66
N SER A 37 6.11 29.77 39.70
CA SER A 37 6.08 28.41 39.14
C SER A 37 7.27 28.16 38.22
N GLY A 38 7.71 29.18 37.46
CA GLY A 38 8.94 29.11 36.67
C GLY A 38 10.19 28.89 37.53
N LEU A 39 10.25 29.52 38.71
CA LEU A 39 11.37 29.39 39.64
C LEU A 39 11.44 28.00 40.32
N SER A 40 10.29 27.41 40.69
CA SER A 40 10.27 26.03 41.21
C SER A 40 10.62 25.00 40.12
N ASN A 41 10.15 25.21 38.90
CA ASN A 41 10.49 24.39 37.73
C ASN A 41 11.97 24.46 37.33
N LEU A 42 12.64 25.58 37.62
CA LEU A 42 14.10 25.70 37.45
C LEU A 42 14.87 24.81 38.45
N SER A 43 14.33 24.64 39.66
CA SER A 43 14.91 23.81 40.73
C SER A 43 14.59 22.32 40.58
N ASP A 44 13.45 21.96 39.99
CA ASP A 44 12.97 20.57 39.87
C ASP A 44 13.41 19.85 38.56
N GLY A 45 14.20 20.50 37.70
CA GLY A 45 14.74 19.91 36.46
C GLY A 45 13.70 19.63 35.37
N THR A 46 12.51 20.24 35.43
CA THR A 46 11.42 19.99 34.47
C THR A 46 11.69 20.55 33.08
N TYR A 47 12.58 21.54 32.94
CA TYR A 47 13.08 22.00 31.64
C TYR A 47 13.94 20.95 30.95
N ASP A 48 14.89 20.33 31.67
CA ASP A 48 15.74 19.27 31.13
C ASP A 48 14.91 18.06 30.71
N LYS A 49 13.89 17.69 31.51
CA LYS A 49 12.94 16.63 31.14
C LYS A 49 12.20 16.92 29.83
N ARG A 50 11.68 18.14 29.64
CA ARG A 50 11.03 18.52 28.37
C ARG A 50 12.00 18.57 27.20
N ALA A 51 13.22 19.06 27.42
CA ALA A 51 14.25 19.06 26.40
C ALA A 51 14.60 17.63 25.98
N GLN A 52 14.72 16.71 26.94
CA GLN A 52 14.97 15.30 26.68
C GLN A 52 13.81 14.63 25.95
N GLN A 53 12.56 14.83 26.40
CA GLN A 53 11.37 14.31 25.73
C GLN A 53 11.26 14.80 24.28
N LYS A 54 11.57 16.08 24.02
CA LYS A 54 11.58 16.61 22.65
C LYS A 54 12.69 16.00 21.80
N LYS A 55 13.87 15.77 22.35
CA LYS A 55 14.98 15.10 21.66
C LYS A 55 14.62 13.67 21.30
N GLU A 56 14.08 12.91 22.26
CA GLU A 56 13.64 11.53 22.05
C GLU A 56 12.50 11.46 21.02
N THR A 57 11.52 12.37 21.11
CA THR A 57 10.45 12.45 20.11
C THR A 57 11.00 12.77 18.72
N LEU A 58 11.94 13.73 18.62
CA LEU A 58 12.55 14.09 17.34
C LEU A 58 13.34 12.91 16.73
N GLU A 59 14.12 12.21 17.53
CA GLU A 59 14.88 11.02 17.11
C GLU A 59 13.95 9.91 16.62
N ASN A 60 12.89 9.62 17.39
CA ASN A 60 11.87 8.64 16.99
C ASN A 60 11.18 9.02 15.67
N GLU A 61 10.81 10.29 15.49
CA GLU A 61 10.18 10.77 14.26
C GLU A 61 11.15 10.71 13.06
N GLN A 62 12.44 11.00 13.27
CA GLN A 62 13.47 10.85 12.24
C GLN A 62 13.64 9.39 11.82
N ASP A 63 13.64 8.46 12.77
CA ASP A 63 13.70 7.03 12.51
C ASP A 63 12.47 6.54 11.74
N VAL A 64 11.28 6.96 12.15
CA VAL A 64 10.02 6.65 11.46
C VAL A 64 10.04 7.22 10.03
N ASN A 65 10.51 8.45 9.85
CA ASN A 65 10.59 9.07 8.52
C ASN A 65 11.55 8.29 7.62
N THR A 66 12.72 7.91 8.14
CA THR A 66 13.69 7.10 7.41
C THR A 66 13.12 5.72 7.04
N GLN A 67 12.37 5.09 7.93
CA GLN A 67 11.67 3.83 7.63
C GLN A 67 10.65 4.00 6.51
N LYS A 68 9.81 5.04 6.58
CA LYS A 68 8.80 5.36 5.55
C LYS A 68 9.42 5.66 4.19
N GLN A 69 10.55 6.36 4.16
CA GLN A 69 11.29 6.61 2.91
C GLN A 69 11.76 5.31 2.27
N ARG A 70 12.33 4.38 3.06
CA ARG A 70 12.75 3.06 2.56
C ARG A 70 11.58 2.21 2.07
N GLU A 71 10.43 2.27 2.74
CA GLU A 71 9.22 1.58 2.30
C GLU A 71 8.68 2.15 0.99
N LEU A 72 8.69 3.47 0.85
CA LEU A 72 8.30 4.15 -0.38
C LEU A 72 9.22 3.76 -1.55
N GLU A 73 10.54 3.77 -1.35
CA GLU A 73 11.51 3.35 -2.36
C GLU A 73 11.28 1.89 -2.80
N ARG A 74 11.07 0.98 -1.84
CA ARG A 74 10.77 -0.42 -2.16
C ARG A 74 9.46 -0.57 -2.93
N SER A 75 8.42 0.17 -2.54
CA SER A 75 7.13 0.16 -3.22
C SER A 75 7.25 0.70 -4.66
N GLN A 76 8.01 1.78 -4.86
CA GLN A 76 8.29 2.33 -6.18
C GLN A 76 9.06 1.34 -7.08
N GLN A 77 10.03 0.61 -6.51
CA GLN A 77 10.76 -0.45 -7.22
C GLN A 77 9.84 -1.62 -7.59
N GLN A 78 8.93 -2.02 -6.70
CA GLN A 78 7.95 -3.06 -7.00
C GLN A 78 6.98 -2.62 -8.10
N GLN A 79 6.51 -1.37 -8.06
CA GLN A 79 5.63 -0.82 -9.09
C GLN A 79 6.32 -0.77 -10.46
N SER A 80 7.58 -0.35 -10.52
CA SER A 80 8.31 -0.30 -11.78
C SER A 80 8.58 -1.70 -12.36
N ALA A 81 8.90 -2.68 -11.50
CA ALA A 81 9.04 -4.08 -11.91
C ALA A 81 7.73 -4.64 -12.49
N VAL A 82 6.61 -4.48 -11.78
CA VAL A 82 5.29 -4.95 -12.25
C VAL A 82 4.89 -4.24 -13.55
N ALA A 83 5.16 -2.93 -13.68
CA ALA A 83 4.88 -2.20 -14.92
C ALA A 83 5.71 -2.73 -16.11
N ALA A 84 6.97 -3.12 -15.86
CA ALA A 84 7.81 -3.73 -16.88
C ALA A 84 7.29 -5.13 -17.28
N GLU A 85 6.96 -5.98 -16.31
CA GLU A 85 6.37 -7.30 -16.55
C GLU A 85 5.07 -7.23 -17.36
N LYS A 86 4.18 -6.28 -17.01
CA LYS A 86 2.96 -6.02 -17.75
C LYS A 86 3.24 -5.61 -19.19
N THR A 87 4.19 -4.71 -19.39
CA THR A 87 4.59 -4.25 -20.73
C THR A 87 5.13 -5.41 -21.56
N GLU A 88 5.97 -6.26 -20.97
CA GLU A 88 6.52 -7.44 -21.64
C GLU A 88 5.40 -8.43 -22.04
N ALA A 89 4.50 -8.75 -21.11
CA ALA A 89 3.37 -9.65 -21.38
C ALA A 89 2.47 -9.12 -22.52
N GLN A 90 2.20 -7.81 -22.53
CA GLN A 90 1.44 -7.15 -23.61
C GLN A 90 2.15 -7.24 -24.96
N GLN A 91 3.47 -7.00 -25.00
CA GLN A 91 4.27 -7.11 -26.22
C GLN A 91 4.29 -8.54 -26.75
N LYS A 92 4.47 -9.54 -25.87
CA LYS A 92 4.42 -10.97 -26.25
C LYS A 92 3.06 -11.35 -26.83
N ALA A 93 1.97 -10.90 -26.20
CA ALA A 93 0.62 -11.15 -26.71
C ALA A 93 0.40 -10.52 -28.09
N ALA A 94 0.80 -9.27 -28.29
CA ALA A 94 0.67 -8.58 -29.57
C ALA A 94 1.51 -9.24 -30.68
N ALA A 95 2.73 -9.68 -30.35
CA ALA A 95 3.57 -10.44 -31.28
C ALA A 95 2.91 -11.76 -31.70
N LEU A 96 2.35 -12.50 -30.74
CA LEU A 96 1.61 -13.73 -31.02
C LEU A 96 0.36 -13.49 -31.88
N ASP A 97 -0.40 -12.43 -31.63
CA ASP A 97 -1.58 -12.09 -32.43
C ASP A 97 -1.19 -11.86 -33.90
N LYS A 98 -0.11 -11.10 -34.14
CA LYS A 98 0.43 -10.86 -35.49
C LYS A 98 0.89 -12.16 -36.15
N ASP A 99 1.64 -12.96 -35.41
CA ASP A 99 2.19 -14.23 -35.87
C ASP A 99 1.09 -15.24 -36.24
N ILE A 100 0.01 -15.30 -35.46
CA ILE A 100 -1.16 -16.13 -35.75
C ILE A 100 -1.87 -15.66 -37.01
N ALA A 101 -2.05 -14.35 -37.19
CA ALA A 101 -2.62 -13.80 -38.41
C ALA A 101 -1.80 -14.18 -39.65
N ASP A 102 -0.47 -14.15 -39.54
CA ASP A 102 0.42 -14.54 -40.63
C ASP A 102 0.41 -16.06 -40.88
N LEU A 103 0.35 -16.89 -39.83
CA LEU A 103 0.15 -18.33 -39.96
C LEU A 103 -1.17 -18.68 -40.66
N LYS A 104 -2.27 -18.00 -40.31
CA LYS A 104 -3.56 -18.18 -40.99
C LYS A 104 -3.46 -17.88 -42.48
N LYS A 105 -2.80 -16.77 -42.85
CA LYS A 105 -2.58 -16.39 -44.26
C LYS A 105 -1.73 -17.43 -44.99
N LYS A 106 -0.66 -17.93 -44.37
CA LYS A 106 0.18 -18.99 -44.95
C LYS A 106 -0.63 -20.27 -45.16
N ALA A 107 -1.40 -20.70 -44.15
CA ALA A 107 -2.23 -21.90 -44.20
C ALA A 107 -3.31 -21.81 -45.29
N ALA A 108 -3.90 -20.64 -45.50
CA ALA A 108 -4.86 -20.41 -46.58
C ALA A 108 -4.24 -20.45 -47.99
N LYS A 109 -2.93 -20.19 -48.12
CA LYS A 109 -2.20 -20.19 -49.40
C LYS A 109 -1.54 -21.54 -49.71
N ALA A 110 -1.44 -22.43 -48.73
CA ALA A 110 -0.81 -23.73 -48.90
C ALA A 110 -1.62 -24.62 -49.85
N LYS A 111 -0.93 -25.32 -50.76
CA LYS A 111 -1.54 -26.29 -51.66
C LYS A 111 -1.54 -27.66 -50.98
N GLY A 112 -2.66 -28.02 -50.32
CA GLY A 112 -2.79 -29.30 -49.62
C GLY A 112 -3.94 -29.31 -48.62
N ASN A 113 -4.21 -30.47 -47.99
CA ASN A 113 -5.20 -30.56 -46.92
C ASN A 113 -4.64 -29.96 -45.62
N THR A 114 -4.91 -28.67 -45.37
CA THR A 114 -4.49 -27.96 -44.16
C THR A 114 -5.60 -27.83 -43.11
N THR A 115 -6.70 -28.58 -43.22
CA THR A 115 -7.85 -28.44 -42.32
C THR A 115 -7.45 -28.64 -40.85
N GLU A 116 -6.60 -29.62 -40.57
CA GLU A 116 -6.13 -29.89 -39.21
C GLU A 116 -5.22 -28.76 -38.67
N LEU A 117 -4.31 -28.24 -39.50
CA LEU A 117 -3.48 -27.09 -39.12
C LEU A 117 -4.31 -25.83 -38.85
N GLN A 118 -5.33 -25.56 -39.67
CA GLN A 118 -6.24 -24.43 -39.47
C GLN A 118 -7.02 -24.56 -38.15
N ARG A 119 -7.45 -25.78 -37.81
CA ARG A 119 -8.08 -26.08 -36.51
C ARG A 119 -7.11 -25.80 -35.36
N GLN A 120 -5.87 -26.25 -35.44
CA GLN A 120 -4.85 -26.02 -34.41
C GLN A 120 -4.49 -24.54 -34.25
N ILE A 121 -4.37 -23.78 -35.35
CA ILE A 121 -4.16 -22.33 -35.32
C ILE A 121 -5.32 -21.61 -34.63
N THR A 122 -6.56 -22.02 -34.89
CA THR A 122 -7.76 -21.45 -34.25
C THR A 122 -7.81 -21.77 -32.76
N GLN A 123 -7.42 -22.99 -32.36
CA GLN A 123 -7.31 -23.35 -30.95
C GLN A 123 -6.21 -22.55 -30.23
N LEU A 124 -5.09 -22.32 -30.90
CA LEU A 124 -3.99 -21.54 -30.36
C LEU A 124 -4.39 -20.08 -30.16
N GLU A 125 -5.10 -19.48 -31.11
CA GLU A 125 -5.70 -18.14 -30.98
C GLU A 125 -6.65 -18.04 -29.79
N ALA A 126 -7.54 -19.03 -29.62
CA ALA A 126 -8.47 -19.06 -28.49
C ALA A 126 -7.72 -19.15 -27.14
N ARG A 127 -6.63 -19.92 -27.06
CA ARG A 127 -5.79 -20.01 -25.86
C ARG A 127 -5.07 -18.69 -25.56
N ILE A 128 -4.58 -17.99 -26.58
CA ILE A 128 -3.98 -16.65 -26.42
C ILE A 128 -5.04 -15.67 -25.89
N ALA A 129 -6.24 -15.68 -26.46
CA ALA A 129 -7.34 -14.84 -26.00
C ALA A 129 -7.73 -15.14 -24.53
N GLN A 130 -7.75 -16.42 -24.15
CA GLN A 130 -8.01 -16.83 -22.77
C GLN A 130 -6.95 -16.32 -21.79
N VAL A 131 -5.66 -16.41 -22.14
CA VAL A 131 -4.57 -15.88 -21.30
C VAL A 131 -4.66 -14.37 -21.15
N LYS A 132 -5.03 -13.64 -22.22
CA LYS A 132 -5.23 -12.19 -22.18
C LYS A 132 -6.41 -11.78 -21.29
N ALA A 133 -7.50 -12.56 -21.33
CA ALA A 133 -8.72 -12.30 -20.57
C ALA A 133 -8.69 -12.81 -19.12
N ASP A 134 -7.68 -13.60 -18.74
CA ASP A 134 -7.56 -14.18 -17.40
C ASP A 134 -7.35 -13.09 -16.34
N PRO A 135 -8.32 -12.87 -15.41
CA PRO A 135 -8.20 -11.86 -14.38
C PRO A 135 -7.42 -12.37 -13.14
N VAL A 136 -7.18 -13.67 -13.03
CA VAL A 136 -6.62 -14.32 -11.83
C VAL A 136 -5.10 -14.32 -11.88
N SER A 137 -4.53 -14.61 -13.04
CA SER A 137 -3.08 -14.75 -13.18
C SER A 137 -2.37 -13.39 -13.23
N ASN A 138 -1.21 -13.29 -12.57
CA ASN A 138 -0.34 -12.11 -12.64
C ASN A 138 0.38 -12.02 -14.01
N ASP A 139 1.04 -10.88 -14.28
CA ASP A 139 1.67 -10.62 -15.57
C ASP A 139 2.86 -11.55 -15.86
N ALA A 140 3.63 -11.95 -14.86
CA ALA A 140 4.72 -12.92 -15.00
C ALA A 140 4.20 -14.32 -15.39
N GLU A 141 3.12 -14.79 -14.76
CA GLU A 141 2.46 -16.06 -15.11
C GLU A 141 1.88 -16.02 -16.52
N LYS A 142 1.22 -14.92 -16.87
CA LYS A 142 0.73 -14.69 -18.24
C LYS A 142 1.88 -14.73 -19.24
N SER A 143 2.98 -14.06 -18.96
CA SER A 143 4.20 -14.05 -19.78
C SER A 143 4.74 -15.47 -20.01
N ALA A 144 4.85 -16.29 -18.95
CA ALA A 144 5.28 -17.68 -19.06
C ALA A 144 4.32 -18.55 -19.89
N ARG A 145 3.01 -18.34 -19.74
CA ARG A 145 1.99 -19.04 -20.57
C ARG A 145 2.10 -18.62 -22.04
N LEU A 146 2.29 -17.33 -22.32
CA LEU A 146 2.50 -16.83 -23.68
C LEU A 146 3.78 -17.42 -24.31
N ASP A 147 4.86 -17.60 -23.55
CA ASP A 147 6.07 -18.26 -24.05
C ASP A 147 5.84 -19.73 -24.42
N SER A 148 5.02 -20.45 -23.65
CA SER A 148 4.59 -21.81 -24.02
C SER A 148 3.76 -21.83 -25.31
N LEU A 149 2.83 -20.88 -25.47
CA LEU A 149 2.02 -20.74 -26.67
C LEU A 149 2.87 -20.35 -27.89
N ARG A 150 3.92 -19.55 -27.71
CA ARG A 150 4.90 -19.25 -28.75
C ARG A 150 5.63 -20.48 -29.24
N LYS A 151 6.03 -21.39 -28.35
CA LYS A 151 6.65 -22.66 -28.75
C LYS A 151 5.69 -23.53 -29.58
N GLN A 152 4.40 -23.57 -29.20
CA GLN A 152 3.37 -24.26 -29.98
C GLN A 152 3.20 -23.63 -31.36
N LYS A 153 3.12 -22.29 -31.42
CA LYS A 153 3.10 -21.52 -32.67
C LYS A 153 4.27 -21.87 -33.57
N ASP A 154 5.49 -21.90 -33.03
CA ASP A 154 6.71 -22.15 -33.81
C ASP A 154 6.75 -23.58 -34.35
N ALA A 155 6.21 -24.55 -33.61
CA ALA A 155 6.02 -25.91 -34.10
C ALA A 155 5.03 -25.97 -35.28
N LEU A 156 3.87 -25.32 -35.15
CA LEU A 156 2.88 -25.22 -36.24
C LEU A 156 3.44 -24.54 -37.47
N SER A 157 4.26 -23.48 -37.30
CA SER A 157 4.92 -22.82 -38.42
C SER A 157 5.82 -23.79 -39.19
N LYS A 158 6.65 -24.58 -38.48
CA LYS A 158 7.56 -25.54 -39.12
C LYS A 158 6.81 -26.63 -39.89
N GLU A 159 5.71 -27.13 -39.32
CA GLU A 159 4.88 -28.13 -40.00
C GLU A 159 4.26 -27.54 -41.27
N LEU A 160 3.72 -26.32 -41.19
CA LEU A 160 3.15 -25.63 -42.33
C LEU A 160 4.19 -25.33 -43.42
N ASP A 161 5.38 -24.86 -43.04
CA ASP A 161 6.48 -24.59 -43.98
C ASP A 161 6.95 -25.90 -44.66
N THR A 162 6.91 -27.05 -43.97
CA THR A 162 7.21 -28.37 -44.54
C THR A 162 6.14 -28.81 -45.55
N LEU A 163 4.87 -28.48 -45.32
CA LEU A 163 3.78 -28.79 -46.26
C LEU A 163 3.79 -27.88 -47.49
N ILE A 164 4.21 -26.62 -47.35
CA ILE A 164 4.32 -25.67 -48.47
C ILE A 164 5.56 -25.96 -49.33
N GLY A 165 6.65 -26.42 -48.72
CA GLY A 165 7.91 -26.73 -49.41
C GLY A 165 7.95 -28.07 -50.13
N ARG A 166 6.90 -28.90 -50.00
CA ARG A 166 6.68 -30.12 -50.78
C ARG A 166 5.84 -29.83 -52.01
#